data_AF-A0A3A6MSU8-F1
#
_entry.id   AF-A0A3A6MSU8-F1
#
_cell.length_a   1.000
_cell.length_b   1.000
_cell.length_c   1.000
_cell.angle_alpha   90.00
_cell.angle_beta   90.00
_cell.angle_gamma   90.00
#
_symmetry.space_group_name_H-M   'P 1'
#
loop_
_entity.id
_entity.type
_entity.pdbx_description
1 polymer ?
#
loop_
_entity_poly.entity_id
_entity_poly.type
_entity_poly.pdbx_seq_one_letter_code
_entity_poly.pdbx_strand_id
1 'polypeptide(L)'
;MAHMAERTKQIISQLANGDTQAAVARELRISRQRIHQIIHQEHRRATDILLVEPRRNEYGVTMLQMMRVGRGWSLAHLACLIGMSPAWLCRIEKGKKTKLRNARRIAEPFGVPPGVLFVADDDRPADLPGA
;
A
#
# COMPACT_ATOMS: atom_id res chain seq x y z
N MET A 1 14.94 6.10 21.65
CA MET A 1 14.30 5.82 20.34
C MET A 1 14.60 6.87 19.25
N ALA A 2 14.92 8.13 19.58
CA ALA A 2 15.25 9.18 18.60
C ALA A 2 16.52 8.92 17.75
N HIS A 3 17.52 8.24 18.30
CA HIS A 3 18.83 8.05 17.67
C HIS A 3 18.84 7.12 16.44
N MET A 4 17.81 6.27 16.29
CA MET A 4 17.71 5.34 15.16
C MET A 4 17.08 6.00 13.92
N ALA A 5 16.13 6.92 14.10
CA ALA A 5 15.50 7.64 13.00
C ALA A 5 16.50 8.57 12.29
N GLU A 6 17.40 9.20 13.05
CA GLU A 6 18.43 10.09 12.49
C GLU A 6 19.48 9.32 11.67
N ARG A 7 19.89 8.14 12.16
CA ARG A 7 20.79 7.24 11.42
C ARG A 7 20.19 6.76 10.10
N THR A 8 18.90 6.45 10.07
CA THR A 8 18.21 6.07 8.83
C THR A 8 18.23 7.20 7.80
N LYS A 9 17.97 8.44 8.21
CA LYS A 9 18.05 9.61 7.31
C LYS A 9 19.45 9.81 6.75
N GLN A 10 20.47 9.64 7.58
CA GLN A 10 21.87 9.75 7.17
C GLN A 10 22.25 8.69 6.13
N ILE A 11 21.84 7.43 6.32
CA ILE A 11 22.03 6.34 5.35
C ILE A 11 21.37 6.69 4.01
N ILE A 12 20.10 7.12 4.03
CA ILE A 12 19.37 7.44 2.81
C ILE A 12 20.01 8.62 2.07
N SER A 13 20.43 9.66 2.79
CA SER A 13 21.08 10.84 2.22
C SER A 13 22.38 10.48 1.51
N GLN A 14 23.27 9.71 2.16
CA GLN A 14 24.54 9.27 1.55
C GLN A 14 24.31 8.41 0.30
N LEU A 15 23.38 7.45 0.37
CA LEU A 15 23.03 6.63 -0.81
C LEU A 15 22.45 7.47 -1.95
N ALA A 16 21.61 8.47 -1.66
CA ALA A 16 21.05 9.37 -2.66
C ALA A 16 22.11 10.25 -3.33
N ASN A 17 23.18 10.58 -2.61
CA ASN A 17 24.34 11.32 -3.13
C ASN A 17 25.30 10.45 -3.97
N GLY A 18 24.97 9.18 -4.20
CA GLY A 18 25.74 8.26 -5.03
C GLY A 18 26.72 7.37 -4.27
N ASP A 19 26.76 7.43 -2.93
CA ASP A 19 27.61 6.53 -2.16
C ASP A 19 27.13 5.08 -2.31
N THR A 20 28.09 4.17 -2.45
CA THR A 20 27.77 2.73 -2.49
C THR A 20 27.38 2.25 -1.09
N GLN A 21 26.50 1.23 -1.02
CA GLN A 21 26.16 0.58 0.26
C GLN A 21 27.40 0.08 1.02
N ALA A 22 28.48 -0.25 0.30
CA ALA A 22 29.76 -0.64 0.87
C ALA A 22 30.50 0.51 1.57
N ALA A 23 30.45 1.72 1.00
CA ALA A 23 31.05 2.90 1.60
C ALA A 23 30.29 3.29 2.87
N VAL A 24 28.96 3.40 2.77
CA VAL A 24 28.07 3.73 3.89
C VAL A 24 28.18 2.71 5.04
N ALA A 25 28.29 1.42 4.73
CA ALA A 25 28.48 0.36 5.73
C ALA A 25 29.76 0.53 6.55
N ARG A 26 30.87 0.87 5.89
CA ARG A 26 32.16 1.09 6.55
C ARG A 26 32.14 2.33 7.42
N GLU A 27 31.59 3.42 6.89
CA GLU A 27 31.55 4.72 7.57
C GLU A 27 30.66 4.67 8.82
N LEU A 28 29.44 4.18 8.68
CA LEU A 28 28.47 4.15 9.78
C LEU A 28 28.63 2.92 10.70
N ARG A 29 29.64 2.07 10.45
CA ARG A 29 29.94 0.85 11.19
C ARG A 29 28.71 -0.08 11.34
N ILE A 30 27.99 -0.28 10.24
CA ILE A 30 26.81 -1.16 10.15
C ILE A 30 27.01 -2.19 9.04
N SER A 31 26.43 -3.38 9.20
CA SER A 31 26.55 -4.42 8.18
C SER A 31 25.79 -4.05 6.90
N ARG A 32 26.28 -4.50 5.74
CA ARG A 32 25.57 -4.36 4.46
C ARG A 32 24.15 -4.94 4.51
N GLN A 33 24.00 -6.09 5.19
CA GLN A 33 22.70 -6.72 5.42
C GLN A 33 21.75 -5.79 6.17
N ARG A 34 22.25 -5.04 7.16
CA ARG A 34 21.44 -4.07 7.91
C ARG A 34 21.01 -2.89 7.05
N ILE A 35 21.89 -2.37 6.19
CA ILE A 35 21.52 -1.31 5.23
C ILE A 35 20.43 -1.81 4.27
N HIS A 36 20.59 -3.01 3.71
CA HIS A 36 19.60 -3.63 2.83
C HIS A 36 18.23 -3.76 3.52
N GLN A 37 18.20 -4.23 4.78
CA GLN A 37 16.97 -4.31 5.58
C GLN A 37 16.33 -2.93 5.81
N ILE A 38 17.14 -1.90 6.11
CA ILE A 38 16.66 -0.53 6.32
C ILE A 38 16.02 0.00 5.03
N ILE A 39 16.69 -0.16 3.88
CA ILE A 39 16.14 0.26 2.58
C ILE A 39 14.80 -0.44 2.30
N HIS A 40 14.73 -1.76 2.47
CA HIS A 40 13.47 -2.50 2.29
C HIS A 40 12.37 -2.07 3.27
N GLN A 41 12.73 -1.80 4.53
CA GLN A 41 11.80 -1.35 5.56
C GLN A 41 11.25 0.05 5.24
N GLU A 42 12.11 0.98 4.85
CA GLU A 42 11.73 2.35 4.49
C GLU A 42 10.94 2.37 3.18
N HIS A 43 11.33 1.57 2.19
CA HIS A 43 10.53 1.39 0.98
C HIS A 43 9.14 0.84 1.30
N ARG A 44 9.04 -0.23 2.12
CA ARG A 44 7.73 -0.75 2.56
C ARG A 44 6.91 0.32 3.29
N ARG A 45 7.52 1.12 4.17
CA ARG A 45 6.85 2.22 4.89
C ARG A 45 6.34 3.30 3.93
N ALA A 46 7.13 3.69 2.94
CA ALA A 46 6.77 4.67 1.92
C ALA A 46 5.65 4.13 1.00
N THR A 47 5.71 2.87 0.59
CA THR A 47 4.66 2.24 -0.22
C THR A 47 3.37 2.03 0.57
N ASP A 48 3.45 1.75 1.87
CA ASP A 48 2.29 1.53 2.74
C ASP A 48 1.47 2.81 3.03
N ILE A 49 2.04 4.01 2.79
CA ILE A 49 1.32 5.28 2.89
C ILE A 49 0.67 5.74 1.58
N LEU A 50 1.02 5.11 0.45
CA LEU A 50 0.44 5.41 -0.86
C LEU A 50 -1.09 5.30 -0.80
N LEU A 51 -1.78 6.31 -1.31
CA LEU A 51 -3.23 6.29 -1.43
C LEU A 51 -3.62 5.60 -2.74
N VAL A 52 -4.60 4.71 -2.63
CA VAL A 52 -5.21 4.02 -3.76
C VAL A 52 -6.71 4.19 -3.68
N GLU A 53 -7.36 4.17 -4.83
CA GLU A 53 -8.81 4.25 -4.95
C GLU A 53 -9.42 2.95 -5.46
N PRO A 54 -10.66 2.63 -5.08
CA PRO A 54 -11.32 1.41 -5.56
C PRO A 54 -11.47 1.42 -7.07
N ARG A 55 -11.03 0.34 -7.72
CA ARG A 55 -11.25 0.13 -9.15
C ARG A 55 -12.74 -0.07 -9.41
N ARG A 56 -13.28 0.64 -10.40
CA ARG A 56 -14.67 0.51 -10.86
C ARG A 56 -14.71 -0.12 -12.24
N ASN A 57 -15.81 -0.80 -12.53
CA ASN A 57 -16.16 -1.21 -13.89
C ASN A 57 -16.92 -0.08 -14.62
N GLU A 58 -17.29 -0.34 -15.88
CA GLU A 58 -18.08 0.56 -16.73
C GLU A 58 -19.45 0.95 -16.15
N TYR A 59 -19.98 0.17 -15.20
CA TYR A 59 -21.24 0.47 -14.51
C TYR A 59 -21.04 1.24 -13.20
N GLY A 60 -19.81 1.68 -12.90
CA GLY A 60 -19.49 2.39 -11.67
C GLY A 60 -19.45 1.53 -10.40
N VAL A 61 -19.61 0.20 -10.51
CA VAL A 61 -19.55 -0.73 -9.38
C VAL A 61 -18.11 -1.06 -9.06
N THR A 62 -17.74 -1.06 -7.77
CA THR A 62 -16.37 -1.40 -7.38
C THR A 62 -16.08 -2.89 -7.55
N MET A 63 -14.86 -3.22 -7.97
CA MET A 63 -14.41 -4.61 -8.07
C MET A 63 -14.48 -5.33 -6.72
N LEU A 64 -14.24 -4.60 -5.62
CA LEU A 64 -14.42 -5.09 -4.26
C LEU A 64 -15.85 -5.56 -4.00
N GLN A 65 -16.84 -4.71 -4.32
CA GLN A 65 -18.25 -5.06 -4.16
C GLN A 65 -18.62 -6.27 -5.02
N MET A 66 -18.16 -6.32 -6.28
CA MET A 66 -18.39 -7.47 -7.16
C MET A 66 -17.84 -8.77 -6.57
N MET A 67 -16.57 -8.77 -6.13
CA MET A 67 -15.93 -9.98 -5.59
C MET A 67 -16.53 -10.43 -4.27
N ARG A 68 -16.95 -9.48 -3.42
CA ARG A 68 -17.63 -9.78 -2.15
C ARG A 68 -19.01 -10.39 -2.39
N VAL A 69 -19.84 -9.75 -3.23
CA VAL A 69 -21.19 -10.23 -3.53
C VAL A 69 -21.14 -11.56 -4.29
N GLY A 70 -20.22 -11.71 -5.24
CA GLY A 70 -20.03 -12.97 -5.98
C GLY A 70 -19.63 -14.17 -5.11
N ARG A 71 -19.03 -13.93 -3.93
CA ARG A 71 -18.75 -14.96 -2.91
C ARG A 71 -19.87 -15.12 -1.88
N GLY A 72 -20.98 -14.40 -2.02
CA GLY A 72 -22.07 -14.40 -1.04
C GLY A 72 -21.71 -13.73 0.30
N TRP A 73 -20.64 -12.93 0.34
CA TRP A 73 -20.17 -12.32 1.58
C TRP A 73 -20.94 -11.04 1.90
N SER A 74 -21.33 -10.88 3.17
CA SER A 74 -21.82 -9.59 3.67
C SER A 74 -20.67 -8.63 3.93
N LEU A 75 -20.97 -7.32 4.01
CA LEU A 75 -19.99 -6.33 4.47
C LEU A 75 -19.43 -6.70 5.84
N ALA A 76 -20.27 -7.17 6.76
CA ALA A 76 -19.86 -7.56 8.10
C ALA A 76 -18.90 -8.76 8.09
N HIS A 77 -19.16 -9.75 7.23
CA HIS A 77 -18.28 -10.91 7.06
C HIS A 77 -16.88 -10.46 6.63
N LEU A 78 -16.78 -9.73 5.51
CA LEU A 78 -15.48 -9.32 5.00
C LEU A 78 -14.76 -8.39 5.97
N ALA A 79 -15.48 -7.46 6.61
CA ALA A 79 -14.94 -6.57 7.61
C ALA A 79 -14.33 -7.34 8.81
N CYS A 80 -15.00 -8.41 9.26
CA CYS A 80 -14.48 -9.32 10.29
C CYS A 80 -13.17 -9.99 9.85
N LEU A 81 -13.14 -10.57 8.64
CA LEU A 81 -11.94 -11.25 8.10
C LEU A 81 -10.70 -10.35 8.07
N ILE A 82 -10.88 -9.07 7.73
CA ILE A 82 -9.78 -8.12 7.58
C ILE A 82 -9.48 -7.31 8.86
N GLY A 83 -10.24 -7.56 9.93
CA GLY A 83 -10.12 -6.83 11.20
C GLY A 83 -10.45 -5.34 11.09
N MET A 84 -11.50 -4.98 10.33
CA MET A 84 -11.95 -3.59 10.16
C MET A 84 -13.45 -3.46 10.42
N SER A 85 -13.97 -2.23 10.54
CA SER A 85 -15.40 -2.02 10.76
C SER A 85 -16.21 -2.09 9.46
N PRO A 86 -17.46 -2.60 9.48
CA PRO A 86 -18.32 -2.62 8.31
C PRO A 86 -18.58 -1.23 7.73
N ALA A 87 -18.70 -0.21 8.58
CA ALA A 87 -18.86 1.19 8.17
C ALA A 87 -17.64 1.75 7.44
N TRP A 88 -16.43 1.35 7.85
CA TRP A 88 -15.22 1.70 7.13
C TRP A 88 -15.19 1.04 5.75
N LEU A 89 -15.49 -0.26 5.66
CA LEU A 89 -15.54 -1.01 4.40
C LEU A 89 -16.60 -0.46 3.44
N CYS A 90 -17.77 -0.07 3.95
CA CYS A 90 -18.84 0.58 3.18
C CYS A 90 -18.36 1.89 2.54
N ARG A 91 -17.57 2.71 3.25
CA ARG A 91 -16.97 3.92 2.65
C ARG A 91 -15.99 3.58 1.54
N ILE A 92 -15.23 2.49 1.68
CA ILE A 92 -14.34 2.03 0.61
C ILE A 92 -15.15 1.59 -0.61
N GLU A 93 -16.18 0.76 -0.47
CA GLU A 93 -17.04 0.37 -1.62
C GLU A 93 -17.74 1.56 -2.28
N LYS A 94 -17.93 2.67 -1.55
CA LYS A 94 -18.45 3.93 -2.08
C LYS A 94 -17.41 4.81 -2.78
N GLY A 95 -16.14 4.43 -2.81
CA GLY A 95 -15.08 5.18 -3.51
C GLY A 95 -14.10 5.92 -2.61
N LYS A 96 -14.17 5.76 -1.29
CA LYS A 96 -13.20 6.42 -0.41
C LYS A 96 -11.81 5.81 -0.62
N LYS A 97 -10.84 6.67 -0.93
CA LYS A 97 -9.42 6.30 -1.00
C LYS A 97 -8.92 5.70 0.31
N THR A 98 -8.00 4.76 0.20
CA THR A 98 -7.36 4.10 1.34
C THR A 98 -5.87 3.91 1.12
N LYS A 99 -5.14 3.63 2.18
CA LYS A 99 -3.71 3.32 2.10
C LYS A 99 -3.51 1.95 1.43
N LEU A 100 -2.47 1.81 0.62
CA LEU A 100 -2.14 0.54 -0.05
C LEU A 100 -2.01 -0.63 0.94
N ARG A 101 -1.50 -0.39 2.15
CA ARG A 101 -1.47 -1.41 3.21
C ARG A 101 -2.85 -1.98 3.56
N ASN A 102 -3.89 -1.13 3.55
CA ASN A 102 -5.26 -1.55 3.83
C ASN A 102 -5.87 -2.24 2.61
N ALA A 103 -5.57 -1.77 1.40
CA ALA A 103 -5.96 -2.44 0.17
C ALA A 103 -5.41 -3.88 0.09
N ARG A 104 -4.16 -4.09 0.52
CA ARG A 104 -3.56 -5.44 0.64
C ARG A 104 -4.35 -6.34 1.59
N ARG A 105 -4.71 -5.83 2.77
CA ARG A 105 -5.57 -6.55 3.74
C ARG A 105 -6.93 -6.91 3.16
N ILE A 106 -7.52 -6.03 2.37
CA ILE A 106 -8.80 -6.30 1.69
C ILE A 106 -8.65 -7.40 0.63
N ALA A 107 -7.54 -7.39 -0.11
CA ALA A 107 -7.30 -8.32 -1.21
C ALA A 107 -6.90 -9.73 -0.73
N GLU A 108 -6.30 -9.83 0.46
CA GLU A 108 -5.78 -11.07 1.04
C GLU A 108 -6.83 -12.19 1.17
N PRO A 109 -8.04 -11.99 1.76
CA PRO A 109 -9.08 -13.01 1.80
C PRO A 109 -9.54 -13.52 0.43
N PHE A 110 -9.36 -12.71 -0.61
CA PHE A 110 -9.73 -13.07 -1.97
C PHE A 110 -8.62 -13.82 -2.72
N GLY A 111 -7.40 -13.84 -2.17
CA GLY A 111 -6.23 -14.47 -2.82
C GLY A 111 -5.75 -13.72 -4.07
N VAL A 112 -5.99 -12.40 -4.16
CA VAL A 112 -5.63 -11.60 -5.34
C VAL A 112 -4.67 -10.46 -4.99
N PRO A 113 -3.88 -9.96 -5.94
CA PRO A 113 -3.11 -8.72 -5.75
C PRO A 113 -4.03 -7.51 -5.54
N PRO A 114 -3.62 -6.50 -4.75
CA PRO A 114 -4.44 -5.30 -4.51
C PRO A 114 -4.79 -4.52 -5.78
N GLY A 115 -3.96 -4.59 -6.84
CA GLY A 115 -4.21 -3.92 -8.13
C GLY A 115 -5.45 -4.42 -8.89
N VAL A 116 -5.96 -5.61 -8.54
CA VAL A 116 -7.23 -6.12 -9.07
C VAL A 116 -8.41 -5.33 -8.50
N LEU A 117 -8.32 -4.92 -7.24
CA LEU A 117 -9.39 -4.23 -6.50
C LEU A 117 -9.24 -2.71 -6.48
N PHE A 118 -8.01 -2.21 -6.65
CA PHE A 118 -7.65 -0.80 -6.49
C PHE A 118 -6.73 -0.32 -7.61
N VAL A 119 -6.73 0.99 -7.86
CA VAL A 119 -5.81 1.68 -8.78
C VAL A 119 -5.04 2.76 -8.03
N ALA A 120 -3.80 3.00 -8.42
CA ALA A 120 -3.04 4.16 -7.96
C ALA A 120 -3.54 5.42 -8.69
N ASP A 121 -3.42 6.58 -8.07
CA ASP A 121 -3.90 7.86 -8.63
C ASP A 121 -3.27 8.18 -10.01
N ASP A 122 -2.05 7.70 -10.28
CA ASP A 122 -1.31 7.93 -11.53
C ASP A 122 -1.74 7.00 -12.69
N ASP A 123 -2.58 5.99 -12.44
CA ASP A 123 -2.98 4.98 -13.44
C ASP A 123 -4.35 5.27 -14.07
N ARG A 124 -4.93 6.47 -13.88
CA ARG A 124 -6.10 6.87 -14.66
C ARG A 124 -5.66 7.18 -16.09
N PRO A 125 -6.08 6.41 -17.11
CA PRO A 125 -5.97 6.89 -18.49
C PRO A 125 -6.71 8.23 -18.56
N ALA A 126 -6.04 9.25 -19.10
CA ALA A 126 -6.50 10.64 -19.16
C ALA A 126 -7.78 10.83 -20.00
N ASP A 127 -8.32 9.74 -20.55
CA ASP A 127 -9.21 9.70 -21.69
C ASP A 127 -10.53 8.95 -21.42
N LEU A 128 -10.93 8.76 -20.15
CA LEU A 128 -12.31 8.36 -19.82
C LEU A 128 -13.22 9.58 -19.63
N PRO A 129 -14.20 9.83 -20.52
CA PRO A 129 -15.17 10.89 -20.33
C PRO A 129 -16.20 10.51 -19.26
N GLY A 130 -16.48 11.42 -18.33
CA GLY A 130 -17.61 11.34 -17.39
C GLY A 130 -17.23 11.50 -15.92
N ALA A 131 -17.03 12.75 -15.51
CA ALA A 131 -17.20 13.19 -14.13
C ALA A 131 -18.62 13.74 -13.94
#